data_AF-A0AA42NRN1-F1
#
_entry.id   AF-A0AA42NRN1-F1
#
_cell.length_a   1.000
_cell.length_b   1.000
_cell.length_c   1.000
_cell.angle_alpha   90.00
_cell.angle_beta   90.00
_cell.angle_gamma   90.00
#
_symmetry.space_group_name_H-M   'P 1'
#
loop_
_entity.id
_entity.type
_entity.pdbx_description
1 polymer ?
#
loop_
_entity_poly.entity_id
_entity_poly.type
_entity_poly.pdbx_seq_one_letter_code
_entity_poly.pdbx_strand_id
1 'polypeptide(L)'
;MTGFVAGTLVHTERGLVPIQEIKVGDRVLSRSENNEEEMVYKSVLNISSSLDSIIFQLCYYNIKNPMSDLQAQILYLAGGNLIWVVKDEDGNIIDKWLPVENIIGGSQVVLNNGDLAEVDGIQEVLRTNNKNVGDIFDILNDRPEILVDFSHDKLEYYYIEHLFRTNESYRYEYHSDIEHNFSDKISMMVGNYNIKVVKEYFDFFEVRTCPQPYTRSVYNLEVEDHHTYFVGHDGIWVHC
;
A
#
# COMPACT_ATOMS: atom_id res chain seq x y z
N MET A 1 2.15 9.88 12.47
CA MET A 1 3.52 9.34 12.33
C MET A 1 3.78 9.08 10.86
N THR A 2 5.05 9.06 10.42
CA THR A 2 5.47 8.78 9.04
C THR A 2 6.31 7.50 8.99
N GLY A 3 6.38 6.88 7.81
CA GLY A 3 7.11 5.65 7.54
C GLY A 3 6.28 4.53 6.90
N PHE A 4 6.98 3.54 6.37
CA PHE A 4 6.41 2.39 5.66
C PHE A 4 6.65 1.08 6.42
N VAL A 5 5.76 0.10 6.26
CA VAL A 5 5.96 -1.23 6.87
C VAL A 5 7.13 -1.98 6.20
N ALA A 6 7.71 -2.95 6.91
CA ALA A 6 8.67 -3.88 6.33
C ALA A 6 8.10 -4.58 5.08
N GLY A 7 8.94 -4.80 4.08
CA GLY A 7 8.55 -5.37 2.78
C GLY A 7 8.22 -4.31 1.73
N THR A 8 8.02 -3.05 2.12
CA THR A 8 7.84 -1.94 1.15
C THR A 8 9.11 -1.77 0.32
N LEU A 9 8.98 -1.82 -0.99
CA LEU A 9 10.12 -1.69 -1.90
C LEU A 9 10.49 -0.22 -2.13
N VAL A 10 11.78 0.06 -2.17
CA VAL A 10 12.36 1.37 -2.47
C VAL A 10 13.16 1.26 -3.76
N HIS A 11 13.02 2.24 -4.66
CA HIS A 11 13.85 2.31 -5.86
C HIS A 11 15.28 2.73 -5.50
N THR A 12 16.26 1.87 -5.78
CA THR A 12 17.68 2.12 -5.52
C THR A 12 18.53 1.91 -6.78
N GLU A 13 19.80 2.31 -6.75
CA GLU A 13 20.75 2.02 -7.83
C GLU A 13 20.93 0.51 -8.11
N ARG A 14 20.56 -0.34 -7.14
CA ARG A 14 20.62 -1.81 -7.26
C ARG A 14 19.27 -2.44 -7.66
N GLY A 15 18.27 -1.62 -7.98
CA GLY A 15 16.90 -2.04 -8.20
C GLY A 15 16.02 -1.88 -6.96
N LEU A 16 14.93 -2.65 -6.90
CA LEU A 16 13.97 -2.60 -5.80
C LEU A 16 14.53 -3.33 -4.57
N VAL A 17 14.64 -2.60 -3.46
CA VAL A 17 15.15 -3.13 -2.18
C VAL A 17 14.10 -2.90 -1.08
N PRO A 18 13.77 -3.89 -0.24
CA PRO A 18 12.88 -3.68 0.89
C PRO A 18 13.41 -2.60 1.85
N ILE A 19 12.52 -1.74 2.35
CA ILE A 19 12.89 -0.56 3.13
C ILE A 19 13.70 -0.90 4.40
N GLN A 20 13.40 -2.03 5.04
CA GLN A 20 14.13 -2.50 6.22
C GLN A 20 15.57 -2.98 5.92
N GLU A 21 15.90 -3.22 4.66
CA GLU A 21 17.23 -3.65 4.21
C GLU A 21 18.12 -2.49 3.73
N ILE A 22 17.52 -1.31 3.53
CA ILE A 22 18.24 -0.08 3.16
C ILE A 22 19.21 0.30 4.28
N LYS A 23 20.38 0.83 3.91
CA LYS A 23 21.42 1.28 4.83
C LYS A 23 21.80 2.73 4.57
N VAL A 24 22.30 3.41 5.60
CA VAL A 24 22.92 4.73 5.44
C VAL A 24 24.04 4.64 4.39
N GLY A 25 24.01 5.56 3.43
CA GLY A 25 24.90 5.57 2.26
C GLY A 25 24.40 4.79 1.04
N ASP A 26 23.34 3.97 1.16
CA ASP A 26 22.65 3.45 -0.02
C ASP A 26 22.04 4.61 -0.80
N ARG A 27 21.98 4.47 -2.13
CA ARG A 27 21.47 5.52 -3.02
C ARG A 27 20.08 5.17 -3.53
N VAL A 28 19.12 6.05 -3.24
CA VAL A 28 17.69 5.89 -3.59
C VAL A 28 17.32 6.86 -4.71
N LEU A 29 16.44 6.42 -5.61
CA LEU A 29 15.90 7.28 -6.65
C LEU A 29 15.11 8.39 -6.00
N SER A 30 15.36 9.62 -6.41
CA SER A 30 14.81 10.84 -5.84
C SER A 30 14.56 11.88 -6.93
N ARG A 31 13.66 12.82 -6.66
CA ARG A 31 13.30 13.92 -7.55
C ARG A 31 13.17 15.20 -6.74
N SER A 32 13.67 16.31 -7.26
CA SER A 32 13.54 17.61 -6.60
C SER A 32 12.11 18.12 -6.74
N GLU A 33 11.56 18.73 -5.69
CA GLU A 33 10.30 19.48 -5.77
C GLU A 33 10.44 20.72 -6.69
N ASN A 34 11.64 21.29 -6.77
CA ASN A 34 11.90 22.51 -7.53
C ASN A 34 12.35 22.26 -8.98
N ASN A 35 12.74 21.02 -9.31
CA ASN A 35 13.21 20.65 -10.64
C ASN A 35 12.62 19.31 -11.05
N GLU A 36 11.49 19.40 -11.75
CA GLU A 36 10.70 18.26 -12.17
C GLU A 36 11.41 17.32 -13.16
N GLU A 37 12.46 17.76 -13.86
CA GLU A 37 13.15 16.96 -14.87
C GLU A 37 14.31 16.13 -14.29
N GLU A 38 14.65 16.29 -13.01
CA GLU A 38 15.83 15.68 -12.40
C GLU A 38 15.48 14.42 -11.59
N MET A 39 15.49 13.27 -12.27
CA MET A 39 15.47 11.94 -11.62
C MET A 39 16.91 11.50 -11.32
N VAL A 40 17.29 11.53 -10.04
CA VAL A 40 18.68 11.28 -9.61
C VAL A 40 18.74 10.38 -8.38
N TYR A 41 19.83 9.64 -8.26
CA TYR A 41 20.09 8.82 -7.08
C TYR A 41 20.79 9.65 -5.99
N LYS A 42 20.13 9.76 -4.83
CA LYS A 42 20.60 10.52 -3.65
C LYS A 42 20.91 9.59 -2.49
N SER A 43 21.87 9.98 -1.65
CA SER A 43 22.33 9.15 -0.54
C SER A 43 21.29 9.16 0.59
N VAL A 44 21.05 8.00 1.20
CA VAL A 44 20.32 7.90 2.47
C VAL A 44 21.24 8.39 3.58
N LEU A 45 20.84 9.46 4.26
CA LEU A 45 21.58 10.10 5.34
C LEU A 45 21.30 9.45 6.70
N ASN A 46 20.05 9.05 6.91
CA ASN A 46 19.59 8.48 8.17
C ASN A 46 18.42 7.52 7.94
N ILE A 47 18.25 6.59 8.88
CA ILE A 47 17.15 5.63 8.91
C ILE A 47 16.55 5.69 10.31
N SER A 48 15.25 5.93 10.37
CA SER A 48 14.50 5.93 11.61
C SER A 48 13.41 4.87 11.58
N SER A 49 13.02 4.40 12.75
CA SER A 49 11.88 3.50 12.90
C SER A 49 10.98 4.00 14.01
N SER A 50 9.67 4.05 13.75
CA SER A 50 8.66 4.34 14.76
C SER A 50 7.95 3.05 15.15
N LEU A 51 7.65 2.90 16.44
CA LEU A 51 6.85 1.78 16.94
C LEU A 51 5.36 2.16 16.94
N ASP A 52 4.50 1.15 16.83
CA ASP A 52 3.04 1.26 17.03
C ASP A 52 2.34 2.36 16.21
N SER A 53 2.71 2.52 14.93
CA SER A 53 2.00 3.41 14.01
C SER A 53 0.75 2.76 13.45
N ILE A 54 -0.36 3.50 13.40
CA ILE A 54 -1.58 3.08 12.68
C ILE A 54 -1.24 2.94 11.21
N ILE A 55 -1.61 1.80 10.62
CA ILE A 55 -1.30 1.47 9.23
C ILE A 55 -2.52 1.69 8.35
N PHE A 56 -2.29 2.37 7.23
CA PHE A 56 -3.25 2.57 6.16
C PHE A 56 -2.82 1.73 4.96
N GLN A 57 -3.81 1.25 4.20
CA GLN A 57 -3.65 0.74 2.86
C GLN A 57 -3.89 1.90 1.88
N LEU A 58 -2.99 2.07 0.93
CA LEU A 58 -3.18 2.87 -0.27
C LEU A 58 -3.35 1.93 -1.46
N CYS A 59 -4.52 1.96 -2.09
CA CYS A 59 -4.83 1.25 -3.33
C CYS A 59 -4.82 2.26 -4.49
N TYR A 60 -4.17 1.92 -5.60
CA TYR A 60 -4.09 2.80 -6.78
C TYR A 60 -3.90 1.99 -8.06
N TYR A 61 -4.16 2.62 -9.20
CA TYR A 61 -3.92 2.03 -10.52
C TYR A 61 -3.25 3.04 -11.46
N ASN A 62 -2.37 2.56 -12.35
CA ASN A 62 -1.77 3.43 -13.36
C ASN A 62 -2.79 3.74 -14.47
N ILE A 63 -3.08 5.03 -14.68
CA ILE A 63 -4.13 5.51 -15.58
C ILE A 63 -3.79 5.23 -17.06
N LYS A 64 -2.52 5.05 -17.39
CA LYS A 64 -2.11 4.70 -18.77
C LYS A 64 -2.39 3.25 -19.13
N ASN A 65 -2.61 2.37 -18.15
CA ASN A 65 -2.96 0.99 -18.46
C ASN A 65 -4.40 0.97 -19.02
N PRO A 66 -4.65 0.22 -20.11
CA PRO A 66 -6.00 0.08 -20.63
C PRO A 66 -6.92 -0.53 -19.55
N MET A 67 -8.22 -0.25 -19.61
CA MET A 67 -9.18 -0.76 -18.62
C MET A 67 -9.14 -2.28 -18.44
N SER A 68 -8.76 -3.03 -19.49
CA SER A 68 -8.59 -4.49 -19.43
C SER A 68 -7.42 -4.95 -18.57
N ASP A 69 -6.47 -4.05 -18.30
CA ASP A 69 -5.19 -4.30 -17.64
C ASP A 69 -5.02 -3.37 -16.41
N LEU A 70 -6.13 -2.87 -15.85
CA LEU A 70 -6.17 -2.10 -14.60
C LEU A 70 -5.76 -3.00 -13.43
N GLN A 71 -4.46 -3.13 -13.25
CA GLN A 71 -3.85 -3.89 -12.18
C GLN A 71 -3.65 -2.98 -10.97
N ALA A 72 -4.51 -3.11 -9.96
CA ALA A 72 -4.37 -2.37 -8.71
C ALA A 72 -3.04 -2.71 -8.03
N GLN A 73 -2.41 -1.67 -7.50
CA GLN A 73 -1.22 -1.72 -6.68
C GLN A 73 -1.58 -1.35 -5.24
N ILE A 74 -0.84 -1.90 -4.29
CA ILE A 74 -1.09 -1.71 -2.86
C ILE A 74 0.19 -1.26 -2.16
N LEU A 75 0.08 -0.26 -1.30
CA LEU A 75 1.12 0.13 -0.32
C LEU A 75 0.54 0.16 1.09
N TYR A 76 1.38 -0.14 2.09
CA TYR A 76 1.03 -0.01 3.50
C TYR A 76 1.98 0.94 4.22
N LEU A 77 1.40 1.95 4.86
CA LEU A 77 2.15 3.09 5.38
C LEU A 77 1.38 3.80 6.50
N ALA A 78 2.10 4.57 7.31
CA ALA A 78 1.46 5.39 8.33
C ALA A 78 0.69 6.59 7.72
N GLY A 79 -0.39 7.04 8.36
CA GLY A 79 -1.27 8.08 7.79
C GLY A 79 -0.61 9.44 7.52
N GLY A 80 0.45 9.77 8.26
CA GLY A 80 1.16 11.03 8.11
C GLY A 80 2.15 11.09 6.93
N ASN A 81 2.39 9.98 6.22
CA ASN A 81 3.31 9.98 5.07
C ASN A 81 2.80 10.92 4.00
N LEU A 82 3.70 11.72 3.43
CA LEU A 82 3.34 12.69 2.41
C LEU A 82 3.54 12.09 1.02
N ILE A 83 2.50 12.18 0.20
CA ILE A 83 2.51 11.81 -1.22
C ILE A 83 2.20 13.05 -2.05
N TRP A 84 2.88 13.19 -3.19
CA TRP A 84 2.60 14.28 -4.12
C TRP A 84 1.32 14.01 -4.89
N VAL A 85 0.30 14.83 -4.64
CA VAL A 85 -0.99 14.76 -5.33
C VAL A 85 -1.04 15.86 -6.39
N VAL A 86 -1.19 15.44 -7.64
CA VAL A 86 -1.27 16.32 -8.82
C VAL A 86 -2.69 16.85 -8.97
N LYS A 87 -3.70 15.99 -8.81
CA LYS A 87 -5.11 16.38 -8.88
C LYS A 87 -5.93 15.81 -7.73
N ASP A 88 -6.92 16.58 -7.30
CA ASP A 88 -7.96 16.12 -6.36
C ASP A 88 -8.97 15.18 -7.04
N GLU A 89 -9.94 14.69 -6.26
CA GLU A 89 -11.01 13.79 -6.71
C GLU A 89 -11.95 14.40 -7.76
N ASP A 90 -12.03 15.73 -7.81
CA ASP A 90 -12.82 16.48 -8.79
C ASP A 90 -12.03 16.76 -10.08
N GLY A 91 -10.75 16.37 -10.13
CA GLY A 91 -9.85 16.58 -11.26
C GLY A 91 -9.22 17.97 -11.34
N ASN A 92 -9.31 18.79 -10.27
CA ASN A 92 -8.62 20.07 -10.19
C ASN A 92 -7.14 19.83 -9.90
N ILE A 93 -6.27 20.60 -10.56
CA ILE A 93 -4.81 20.55 -10.31
C ILE A 93 -4.53 21.22 -8.96
N ILE A 94 -3.88 20.50 -8.06
CA ILE A 94 -3.54 20.99 -6.71
C ILE A 94 -2.02 20.99 -6.42
N ASP A 95 -1.26 20.11 -7.07
CA ASP A 95 0.22 20.01 -7.00
C ASP A 95 0.77 20.21 -5.58
N LYS A 96 0.46 19.26 -4.69
CA LYS A 96 0.73 19.41 -3.27
C LYS A 96 1.05 18.09 -2.56
N TRP A 97 1.98 18.16 -1.61
CA TRP A 97 2.19 17.13 -0.60
C TRP A 97 0.98 17.03 0.34
N LEU A 98 0.31 15.87 0.33
CA LEU A 98 -0.77 15.57 1.27
C LEU A 98 -0.42 14.36 2.13
N PRO A 99 -0.74 14.40 3.45
CA PRO A 99 -0.74 13.21 4.28
C PRO A 99 -1.66 12.16 3.68
N VAL A 100 -1.22 10.91 3.64
CA VAL A 100 -1.97 9.76 3.12
C VAL A 100 -3.38 9.70 3.70
N GLU A 101 -3.54 9.91 5.01
CA GLU A 101 -4.85 9.89 5.66
C GLU A 101 -5.83 10.98 5.18
N ASN A 102 -5.35 11.98 4.45
CA ASN A 102 -6.14 13.09 3.90
C ASN A 102 -6.35 13.00 2.38
N ILE A 103 -5.81 11.98 1.71
CA ILE A 103 -5.99 11.79 0.27
C ILE A 103 -7.32 11.05 0.03
N ILE A 104 -8.09 11.51 -0.96
CA ILE A 104 -9.43 11.00 -1.27
C ILE A 104 -9.36 10.12 -2.53
N GLY A 105 -10.14 9.04 -2.58
CA GLY A 105 -10.28 8.21 -3.79
C GLY A 105 -10.70 9.05 -5.00
N GLY A 106 -10.10 8.79 -6.15
CA GLY A 106 -10.17 9.60 -7.37
C GLY A 106 -9.03 10.61 -7.52
N SER A 107 -8.27 10.91 -6.45
CA SER A 107 -7.09 11.78 -6.53
C SER A 107 -6.00 11.16 -7.42
N GLN A 108 -5.20 11.99 -8.09
CA GLN A 108 -4.13 11.54 -8.99
C GLN A 108 -2.75 11.86 -8.41
N VAL A 109 -1.87 10.84 -8.36
CA VAL A 109 -0.48 10.92 -7.88
C VAL A 109 0.50 10.64 -8.99
N VAL A 110 1.75 11.08 -8.83
CA VAL A 110 2.79 10.89 -9.85
C VAL A 110 3.69 9.68 -9.56
N LEU A 111 4.00 8.95 -10.63
CA LEU A 111 4.89 7.80 -10.63
C LEU A 111 6.30 8.17 -11.11
N ASN A 112 7.28 7.30 -10.84
CA ASN A 112 8.70 7.56 -11.14
C ASN A 112 9.01 7.68 -12.65
N ASN A 113 8.11 7.21 -13.51
CA ASN A 113 8.23 7.27 -14.96
C ASN A 113 7.49 8.49 -15.56
N GLY A 114 6.92 9.35 -14.71
CA GLY A 114 6.13 10.51 -15.10
C GLY A 114 4.66 10.21 -15.43
N ASP A 115 4.22 8.96 -15.29
CA ASP A 115 2.81 8.60 -15.40
C ASP A 115 2.03 9.07 -14.17
N LEU A 116 0.72 9.15 -14.32
CA LEU A 116 -0.21 9.38 -13.23
C LEU A 116 -0.85 8.06 -12.82
N ALA A 117 -0.96 7.86 -11.52
CA ALA A 117 -1.80 6.85 -10.93
C ALA A 117 -3.03 7.51 -10.28
N GLU A 118 -4.19 6.87 -10.40
CA GLU A 118 -5.38 7.27 -9.67
C GLU A 118 -5.48 6.45 -8.39
N VAL A 119 -5.75 7.12 -7.27
CA VAL A 119 -5.99 6.50 -5.98
C VAL A 119 -7.39 5.91 -6.00
N ASP A 120 -7.49 4.59 -5.86
CA ASP A 120 -8.77 3.89 -5.74
C ASP A 120 -9.36 4.12 -4.34
N GLY A 121 -8.53 3.99 -3.30
CA GLY A 121 -8.95 4.24 -1.95
C GLY A 121 -7.84 4.20 -0.92
N ILE A 122 -8.12 4.82 0.22
CA ILE A 122 -7.27 4.82 1.41
C ILE A 122 -8.10 4.35 2.59
N GLN A 123 -7.61 3.31 3.27
CA GLN A 123 -8.36 2.64 4.32
C GLN A 123 -7.44 2.29 5.48
N GLU A 124 -7.93 2.41 6.71
CA GLU A 124 -7.23 1.88 7.88
C GLU A 124 -7.19 0.35 7.82
N VAL A 125 -6.01 -0.23 8.04
CA VAL A 125 -5.89 -1.66 8.28
C VAL A 125 -6.46 -1.94 9.66
N LEU A 126 -7.35 -2.91 9.78
CA LEU A 126 -7.99 -3.24 11.04
C LEU A 126 -7.32 -4.43 11.72
N ARG A 127 -7.39 -4.46 13.04
CA ARG A 127 -6.74 -5.46 13.88
C ARG A 127 -7.52 -6.77 13.89
N THR A 128 -6.79 -7.87 13.75
CA THR A 128 -7.28 -9.25 13.94
C THR A 128 -6.81 -9.85 15.28
N ASN A 129 -7.20 -11.10 15.57
CA ASN A 129 -6.67 -11.87 16.71
C ASN A 129 -5.17 -12.18 16.57
N ASN A 130 -4.65 -12.23 15.35
CA ASN A 130 -3.24 -12.43 15.09
C ASN A 130 -2.55 -11.06 15.00
N LYS A 131 -1.59 -10.82 15.89
CA LYS A 131 -0.85 -9.54 15.96
C LYS A 131 -0.10 -9.16 14.68
N ASN A 132 0.17 -10.13 13.80
CA ASN A 132 0.88 -9.88 12.56
C ASN A 132 -0.04 -9.73 11.34
N VAL A 133 -1.34 -9.97 11.51
CA VAL A 133 -2.31 -9.98 10.42
C VAL A 133 -3.30 -8.84 10.62
N GLY A 134 -3.46 -8.04 9.57
CA GLY A 134 -4.49 -7.02 9.47
C GLY A 134 -5.59 -7.42 8.51
N ASP A 135 -6.79 -6.88 8.69
CA ASP A 135 -7.89 -7.02 7.75
C ASP A 135 -8.28 -5.69 7.12
N ILE A 136 -8.47 -5.69 5.80
CA ILE A 136 -9.08 -4.61 5.03
C ILE A 136 -10.57 -4.91 4.94
N PHE A 137 -11.36 -3.89 5.23
CA PHE A 137 -12.80 -4.02 5.36
C PHE A 137 -13.48 -3.21 4.27
N ASP A 138 -14.19 -3.89 3.38
CA ASP A 138 -15.02 -3.23 2.39
C ASP A 138 -16.21 -2.57 3.10
N ILE A 139 -16.10 -1.24 3.23
CA ILE A 139 -17.09 -0.40 3.91
C ILE A 139 -18.43 -0.41 3.14
N LEU A 140 -18.40 -0.50 1.81
CA LEU A 140 -19.62 -0.48 0.99
C LEU A 140 -20.44 -1.75 1.18
N ASN A 141 -19.74 -2.88 1.31
CA ASN A 141 -20.33 -4.20 1.41
C ASN A 141 -20.43 -4.74 2.84
N ASP A 142 -19.99 -3.94 3.82
CA ASP A 142 -19.94 -4.24 5.25
C ASP A 142 -19.30 -5.61 5.55
N ARG A 143 -18.17 -5.90 4.90
CA ARG A 143 -17.50 -7.20 5.07
C ARG A 143 -15.98 -7.13 4.86
N PRO A 144 -15.23 -8.09 5.44
CA PRO A 144 -13.80 -8.20 5.20
C PRO A 144 -13.51 -8.62 3.77
N GLU A 145 -12.52 -7.98 3.15
CA GLU A 145 -12.14 -8.24 1.76
C GLU A 145 -10.80 -8.95 1.66
N ILE A 146 -9.76 -8.38 2.30
CA ILE A 146 -8.38 -8.84 2.20
C ILE A 146 -7.80 -8.99 3.60
N LEU A 147 -7.11 -10.11 3.85
CA LEU A 147 -6.16 -10.21 4.96
C LEU A 147 -4.76 -9.92 4.44
N VAL A 148 -4.00 -9.15 5.20
CA VAL A 148 -2.59 -8.93 4.96
C VAL A 148 -1.79 -9.49 6.14
N ASP A 149 -0.92 -10.46 5.87
CA ASP A 149 0.06 -10.96 6.82
C ASP A 149 1.37 -10.21 6.60
N PHE A 150 1.78 -9.48 7.62
CA PHE A 150 3.01 -8.70 7.64
C PHE A 150 4.18 -9.50 8.26
N SER A 151 4.02 -10.80 8.53
CA SER A 151 5.07 -11.65 9.11
C SER A 151 6.30 -11.77 8.21
N HIS A 152 7.45 -12.10 8.82
CA HIS A 152 8.70 -12.42 8.09
C HIS A 152 9.23 -11.32 7.15
N ASP A 153 8.93 -10.05 7.46
CA ASP A 153 9.39 -8.88 6.70
C ASP A 153 8.97 -8.91 5.20
N LYS A 154 7.87 -9.62 4.92
CA LYS A 154 7.21 -9.71 3.62
C LYS A 154 5.72 -9.41 3.78
N LEU A 155 5.09 -9.02 2.67
CA LEU A 155 3.66 -8.80 2.60
C LEU A 155 3.03 -9.97 1.86
N GLU A 156 2.20 -10.74 2.56
CA GLU A 156 1.40 -11.81 1.98
C GLU A 156 -0.09 -11.43 2.07
N TYR A 157 -0.83 -11.70 1.01
CA TYR A 157 -2.21 -11.24 0.87
C TYR A 157 -3.15 -12.41 0.66
N TYR A 158 -4.30 -12.37 1.31
CA TYR A 158 -5.34 -13.37 1.20
C TYR A 158 -6.67 -12.68 0.91
N TYR A 159 -7.18 -12.84 -0.31
CA TYR A 159 -8.53 -12.37 -0.65
C TYR A 159 -9.57 -13.32 -0.04
N ILE A 160 -10.42 -12.80 0.82
CA ILE A 160 -11.37 -13.58 1.65
C ILE A 160 -12.83 -13.15 1.48
N GLU A 161 -13.12 -12.09 0.71
CA GLU A 161 -14.47 -11.55 0.58
C GLU A 161 -15.52 -12.61 0.18
N HIS A 162 -15.13 -13.49 -0.75
CA HIS A 162 -15.96 -14.58 -1.27
C HIS A 162 -16.41 -15.58 -0.19
N LEU A 163 -15.69 -15.70 0.93
CA LEU A 163 -16.03 -16.63 2.03
C LEU A 163 -17.21 -16.12 2.86
N PHE A 164 -17.59 -14.86 2.71
CA PHE A 164 -18.75 -14.26 3.39
C PHE A 164 -20.04 -14.28 2.55
N ARG A 165 -19.96 -14.66 1.26
CA ARG A 165 -21.13 -14.69 0.37
C ARG A 165 -21.79 -16.07 0.39
N THR A 166 -23.12 -16.10 0.42
CA THR A 166 -23.92 -17.35 0.55
C THR A 166 -24.38 -17.97 -0.77
N ASN A 167 -24.19 -17.31 -1.92
CA ASN A 167 -24.64 -17.80 -3.23
C ASN A 167 -23.51 -18.47 -4.05
N GLU A 168 -23.75 -19.70 -4.51
CA GLU A 168 -22.78 -20.52 -5.26
C GLU A 168 -22.43 -19.98 -6.67
N SER A 169 -23.31 -19.20 -7.30
CA SER A 169 -23.10 -18.67 -8.66
C SER A 169 -21.89 -17.75 -8.78
N TYR A 170 -21.47 -17.12 -7.68
CA TYR A 170 -20.35 -16.18 -7.67
C TYR A 170 -18.98 -16.86 -7.59
N ARG A 171 -18.89 -18.14 -7.20
CA ARG A 171 -17.60 -18.83 -6.99
C ARG A 171 -16.70 -18.87 -8.24
N TYR A 172 -17.28 -18.79 -9.43
CA TYR A 172 -16.54 -18.80 -10.70
C TYR A 172 -16.10 -17.41 -11.18
N GLU A 173 -16.70 -16.32 -10.70
CA GLU A 173 -16.33 -14.94 -11.06
C GLU A 173 -15.05 -14.48 -10.30
N TYR A 174 -14.75 -15.03 -9.11
CA TYR A 174 -13.64 -14.54 -8.27
C TYR A 174 -12.23 -14.91 -8.72
N HIS A 175 -12.06 -16.07 -9.36
CA HIS A 175 -10.75 -16.41 -9.94
C HIS A 175 -10.39 -15.45 -11.08
N SER A 176 -11.39 -15.03 -11.87
CA SER A 176 -11.21 -13.94 -12.82
C SER A 176 -11.00 -12.60 -12.12
N ASP A 177 -11.76 -12.25 -11.07
CA ASP A 177 -11.62 -10.96 -10.39
C ASP A 177 -10.20 -10.76 -9.81
N ILE A 178 -9.58 -11.77 -9.21
CA ILE A 178 -8.23 -11.63 -8.64
C ILE A 178 -7.16 -11.49 -9.74
N GLU A 179 -7.24 -12.32 -10.79
CA GLU A 179 -6.29 -12.27 -11.91
C GLU A 179 -6.42 -11.00 -12.77
N HIS A 180 -7.58 -10.32 -12.73
CA HIS A 180 -7.81 -9.09 -13.51
C HIS A 180 -7.68 -7.81 -12.68
N ASN A 181 -7.95 -7.83 -11.36
CA ASN A 181 -8.04 -6.60 -10.56
C ASN A 181 -6.74 -6.22 -9.83
N PHE A 182 -5.82 -7.16 -9.58
CA PHE A 182 -4.56 -6.87 -8.89
C PHE A 182 -3.35 -7.14 -9.77
N SER A 183 -2.26 -6.42 -9.51
CA SER A 183 -1.03 -6.63 -10.27
C SER A 183 -0.40 -7.99 -10.03
N ASP A 184 0.16 -8.60 -11.08
CA ASP A 184 0.95 -9.83 -10.99
C ASP A 184 2.17 -9.69 -10.05
N LYS A 185 2.56 -8.45 -9.74
CA LYS A 185 3.61 -8.12 -8.76
C LYS A 185 3.14 -8.34 -7.31
N ILE A 186 1.83 -8.40 -7.08
CA ILE A 186 1.19 -8.67 -5.79
C ILE A 186 0.76 -10.14 -5.79
N SER A 187 1.46 -10.96 -5.01
CA SER A 187 1.10 -12.38 -4.85
C SER A 187 -0.13 -12.53 -3.94
N MET A 188 -1.32 -12.28 -4.48
CA MET A 188 -2.61 -12.45 -3.82
C MET A 188 -3.05 -13.91 -3.85
N MET A 189 -3.29 -14.51 -2.68
CA MET A 189 -3.82 -15.87 -2.56
C MET A 189 -5.33 -15.84 -2.40
N VAL A 190 -6.02 -16.79 -3.05
CA VAL A 190 -7.45 -17.02 -2.76
C VAL A 190 -7.57 -17.71 -1.40
N GLY A 191 -8.15 -16.99 -0.43
CA GLY A 191 -8.34 -17.48 0.92
C GLY A 191 -9.25 -18.71 0.97
N ASN A 192 -8.95 -19.66 1.84
CA ASN A 192 -9.86 -20.77 2.15
C ASN A 192 -9.58 -21.30 3.57
N TYR A 193 -10.52 -22.03 4.15
CA TYR A 193 -10.44 -22.51 5.54
C TYR A 193 -9.32 -23.52 5.83
N ASN A 194 -8.60 -24.03 4.82
CA ASN A 194 -7.40 -24.86 5.05
C ASN A 194 -6.15 -24.00 5.27
N ILE A 195 -6.18 -22.72 4.90
CA ILE A 195 -5.11 -21.77 5.19
C ILE A 195 -5.23 -21.34 6.64
N LYS A 196 -4.17 -21.57 7.43
CA LYS A 196 -4.16 -21.33 8.87
C LYS A 196 -4.56 -19.89 9.23
N VAL A 197 -3.99 -18.89 8.57
CA VAL A 197 -4.27 -17.46 8.80
C VAL A 197 -5.75 -17.15 8.57
N VAL A 198 -6.33 -17.66 7.48
CA VAL A 198 -7.75 -17.46 7.15
C VAL A 198 -8.63 -18.13 8.19
N LYS A 199 -8.34 -19.37 8.57
CA LYS A 199 -9.11 -20.09 9.59
C LYS A 199 -9.10 -19.36 10.94
N GLU A 200 -7.92 -18.96 11.41
CA GLU A 200 -7.77 -18.23 12.68
C GLU A 200 -8.55 -16.90 12.66
N TYR A 201 -8.57 -16.21 11.53
CA TYR A 201 -9.35 -14.99 11.36
C TYR A 201 -10.85 -15.25 11.51
N PHE A 202 -11.40 -16.26 10.83
CA PHE A 202 -12.83 -16.59 10.91
C PHE A 202 -13.27 -17.00 12.31
N ASP A 203 -12.47 -17.81 13.01
CA ASP A 203 -12.73 -18.20 14.40
C ASP A 203 -12.84 -16.97 15.33
N PHE A 204 -12.19 -15.85 14.97
CA PHE A 204 -12.26 -14.58 15.70
C PHE A 204 -13.35 -13.63 15.20
N PHE A 205 -13.58 -13.57 13.89
CA PHE A 205 -14.46 -12.58 13.28
C PHE A 205 -15.88 -12.66 13.82
N GLU A 206 -16.40 -13.87 14.06
CA GLU A 206 -17.75 -14.09 14.61
C GLU A 206 -17.98 -13.45 15.98
N VAL A 207 -16.91 -13.20 16.75
CA VAL A 207 -16.98 -12.62 18.10
C VAL A 207 -16.43 -11.20 18.18
N ARG A 208 -16.06 -10.60 17.04
CA ARG A 208 -15.51 -9.23 16.98
C ARG A 208 -16.59 -8.22 17.33
N THR A 209 -16.40 -7.48 18.42
CA THR A 209 -17.39 -6.51 18.92
C THR A 209 -17.15 -5.08 18.43
N CYS A 210 -15.90 -4.71 18.13
CA CYS A 210 -15.54 -3.42 17.54
C CYS A 210 -14.17 -3.53 16.83
N PRO A 211 -14.05 -3.14 15.55
CA PRO A 211 -12.75 -3.07 14.90
C PRO A 211 -11.86 -2.05 15.60
N GLN A 212 -10.58 -2.37 15.73
CA GLN A 212 -9.55 -1.49 16.27
C GLN A 212 -8.50 -1.28 15.18
N PRO A 213 -7.84 -0.11 15.11
CA PRO A 213 -6.78 0.11 14.14
C PRO A 213 -5.64 -0.89 14.32
N TYR A 214 -5.11 -1.40 13.23
CA TYR A 214 -3.90 -2.20 13.21
C TYR A 214 -2.68 -1.28 13.37
N THR A 215 -1.79 -1.63 14.29
CA THR A 215 -0.57 -0.89 14.52
C THR A 215 0.66 -1.74 14.22
N ARG A 216 1.69 -1.13 13.63
CA ARG A 216 2.96 -1.80 13.36
C ARG A 216 4.14 -0.83 13.38
N SER A 217 5.34 -1.40 13.52
CA SER A 217 6.58 -0.67 13.30
C SER A 217 6.71 -0.24 11.84
N VAL A 218 7.16 0.99 11.63
CA VAL A 218 7.39 1.57 10.31
C VAL A 218 8.80 2.14 10.21
N TYR A 219 9.35 2.16 9.00
CA TYR A 219 10.68 2.66 8.65
C TYR A 219 10.54 3.94 7.85
N ASN A 220 11.40 4.92 8.12
CA ASN A 220 11.50 6.15 7.34
C ASN A 220 12.96 6.46 6.99
N LEU A 221 13.17 7.02 5.80
CA LEU A 221 14.49 7.35 5.26
C LEU A 221 14.66 8.85 5.22
N GLU A 222 15.77 9.38 5.69
CA GLU A 222 16.18 10.76 5.44
C GLU A 222 17.10 10.77 4.22
N VAL A 223 16.75 11.54 3.18
CA VAL A 223 17.45 11.53 1.88
C VAL A 223 18.12 12.86 1.63
N GLU A 224 19.34 12.82 1.11
CA GLU A 224 20.18 13.97 0.78
C GLU A 224 19.51 14.95 -0.20
N ASP A 225 19.57 16.25 0.14
CA ASP A 225 19.10 17.44 -0.59
C ASP A 225 17.59 17.51 -0.88
N HIS A 226 17.05 16.47 -1.52
CA HIS A 226 15.70 16.49 -2.07
C HIS A 226 14.64 16.16 -1.04
N HIS A 227 14.99 15.43 0.03
CA HIS A 227 14.03 14.96 1.03
C HIS A 227 12.89 14.10 0.45
N THR A 228 13.09 13.52 -0.73
CA THR A 228 12.11 12.64 -1.39
C THR A 228 12.74 11.35 -1.90
N TYR A 229 11.90 10.34 -2.10
CA TYR A 229 12.27 9.08 -2.72
C TYR A 229 11.06 8.41 -3.38
N PHE A 230 11.28 7.28 -4.05
CA PHE A 230 10.23 6.52 -4.72
C PHE A 230 10.05 5.12 -4.11
N VAL A 231 8.79 4.76 -3.85
CA VAL A 231 8.40 3.50 -3.19
C VAL A 231 7.39 2.69 -3.99
N GLY A 232 7.31 1.39 -3.72
CA GLY A 232 6.45 0.46 -4.44
C GLY A 232 7.02 0.06 -5.79
N HIS A 233 6.29 -0.80 -6.50
CA HIS A 233 6.72 -1.32 -7.80
C HIS A 233 6.67 -0.29 -8.92
N ASP A 234 5.74 0.66 -8.82
CA ASP A 234 5.52 1.69 -9.84
C ASP A 234 6.20 3.02 -9.45
N GLY A 235 6.79 3.08 -8.25
CA GLY A 235 7.52 4.24 -7.75
C GLY A 235 6.59 5.43 -7.49
N ILE A 236 5.80 5.37 -6.41
CA ILE A 236 5.08 6.54 -5.90
C ILE A 236 6.08 7.51 -5.29
N TRP A 237 5.92 8.79 -5.61
CA TRP A 237 6.77 9.86 -5.08
C TRP A 237 6.37 10.25 -3.66
N VAL A 238 7.31 10.14 -2.72
CA VAL A 238 7.07 10.36 -1.29
C VAL A 238 8.11 11.31 -0.70
N HIS A 239 7.73 12.00 0.37
CA HIS A 239 8.62 12.89 1.12
C HIS A 239 9.01 12.25 2.48
N CYS A 240 10.25 12.47 2.92
CA CYS A 240 10.77 12.00 4.20
C CYS A 240 10.25 12.78 5.42
#